data_AF-A0A3D4MFN8-F1
#
_entry.id   AF-A0A3D4MFN8-F1
#
_cell.length_a   1.000
_cell.length_b   1.000
_cell.length_c   1.000
_cell.angle_alpha   90.00
_cell.angle_beta   90.00
_cell.angle_gamma   90.00
#
_symmetry.space_group_name_H-M   'P 1'
#
loop_
_entity.id
_entity.type
_entity.pdbx_description
1 polymer ?
#
loop_
_entity_poly.entity_id
_entity_poly.type
_entity_poly.pdbx_seq_one_letter_code
_entity_poly.pdbx_strand_id
1 'polypeptide(L)'
;MQERFEKINDYTLSQTLHAPSESLSGYSQSLTIQSRITRIFNFLSAQVTTITRDLTYEPRGGESGGSSSVSTQTSVQNFSDVQSDAEIRLMHAKLKNDLKGNPPPIEDILEAQANVAGKPKLQPKRP
;
A
#
# COMPACT_ATOMS: atom_id res chain seq x y z
N MET A 1 -14.80 8.50 3.56
CA MET A 1 -13.58 7.67 3.48
C MET A 1 -12.56 8.29 4.42
N GLN A 2 -12.00 7.50 5.35
CA GLN A 2 -11.02 8.01 6.32
C GLN A 2 -9.64 7.52 5.90
N GLU A 3 -8.67 8.44 5.85
CA GLU A 3 -7.30 8.14 5.48
C GLU A 3 -6.37 8.43 6.66
N ARG A 4 -5.42 7.53 6.90
CA ARG A 4 -4.39 7.67 7.94
C ARG A 4 -3.01 7.40 7.36
N PHE A 5 -2.05 8.23 7.74
CA PHE A 5 -0.64 8.06 7.41
C PHE A 5 0.16 7.80 8.68
N GLU A 6 1.12 6.88 8.60
CA GLU A 6 1.97 6.52 9.71
C GLU A 6 3.39 6.25 9.25
N LYS A 7 4.36 6.86 9.93
CA LYS A 7 5.79 6.57 9.74
C LYS A 7 6.11 5.29 10.50
N ILE A 8 6.44 4.23 9.78
CA ILE A 8 6.92 2.97 10.39
C ILE A 8 8.38 3.15 10.81
N ASN A 9 9.19 3.75 9.94
CA ASN A 9 10.59 4.09 10.19
C ASN A 9 11.02 5.22 9.24
N ASP A 10 12.31 5.58 9.22
CA ASP A 10 12.81 6.71 8.42
C ASP A 10 12.59 6.58 6.91
N TYR A 11 12.46 5.36 6.39
CA TYR A 11 12.35 5.08 4.96
C TYR A 11 11.04 4.38 4.59
N THR A 12 10.10 4.23 5.53
CA THR A 12 8.86 3.47 5.32
C THR A 12 7.63 4.24 5.81
N LEU A 13 6.69 4.42 4.89
CA LEU A 13 5.39 5.03 5.13
C LEU A 13 4.28 3.99 5.02
N SER A 14 3.34 3.99 5.97
CA SER A 14 2.06 3.29 5.85
C SER A 14 0.95 4.29 5.57
N GLN A 15 0.11 4.00 4.58
CA GLN A 15 -1.14 4.66 4.30
C GLN A 15 -2.27 3.65 4.51
N THR A 16 -3.27 3.99 5.32
CA THR A 16 -4.46 3.16 5.52
C THR A 16 -5.70 3.94 5.12
N LEU A 17 -6.46 3.37 4.20
CA LEU A 17 -7.75 3.85 3.72
C LEU A 17 -8.85 2.98 4.32
N HIS A 18 -9.80 3.60 5.01
CA HIS A 18 -11.01 2.97 5.48
C HIS A 18 -12.18 3.35 4.58
N ALA A 19 -12.81 2.33 3.99
CA ALA A 19 -14.11 2.49 3.36
C ALA A 19 -15.16 2.79 4.45
N PRO A 20 -16.21 3.56 4.12
CA PRO A 20 -17.38 3.65 5.00
C PRO A 20 -17.91 2.25 5.31
N SER A 21 -18.34 2.02 6.56
CA SER A 21 -19.03 0.78 6.90
C SER A 21 -20.34 0.71 6.12
N GLU A 22 -20.55 -0.39 5.41
CA GLU A 22 -21.80 -0.63 4.69
C GLU A 22 -22.68 -1.59 5.49
N SER A 23 -23.97 -1.29 5.53
CA SER A 23 -24.98 -2.18 6.08
C SER A 23 -25.83 -2.72 4.95
N LEU A 24 -25.75 -4.03 4.70
CA LEU A 24 -26.59 -4.69 3.71
C LEU A 24 -27.85 -5.21 4.40
N SER A 25 -28.99 -4.60 4.07
CA SER A 25 -30.32 -5.07 4.43
C SER A 25 -30.91 -5.90 3.29
N GLY A 26 -31.25 -7.16 3.55
CA GLY A 26 -31.76 -8.10 2.53
C GLY A 26 -31.56 -9.58 2.88
N TYR A 27 -30.63 -9.85 3.81
CA TYR A 27 -30.56 -11.12 4.53
C TYR A 27 -31.47 -11.08 5.75
N SER A 28 -31.74 -12.23 6.38
CA SER A 28 -32.58 -12.31 7.59
C SER A 28 -32.13 -11.38 8.73
N GLN A 29 -30.90 -10.86 8.65
CA GLN A 29 -30.31 -9.89 9.57
C GLN A 29 -29.39 -8.89 8.85
N SER A 30 -29.11 -7.77 9.51
CA SER A 30 -28.20 -6.73 9.02
C SER A 30 -26.75 -7.23 9.04
N LEU A 31 -26.10 -7.28 7.88
CA LEU A 31 -24.66 -7.53 7.78
C LEU A 31 -23.92 -6.21 7.81
N THR A 32 -22.88 -6.11 8.64
CA THR A 32 -21.92 -4.99 8.58
C THR A 32 -20.68 -5.42 7.83
N ILE A 33 -20.30 -4.64 6.82
CA ILE A 33 -19.07 -4.82 6.05
C ILE A 33 -18.12 -3.68 6.38
N GLN A 34 -16.89 -4.03 6.73
CA GLN A 34 -15.79 -3.10 6.95
C GLN A 34 -14.63 -3.45 6.04
N SER A 35 -14.30 -2.53 5.14
CA SER A 35 -13.19 -2.68 4.21
C SER A 35 -12.09 -1.68 4.53
N ARG A 36 -10.85 -2.16 4.51
CA ARG A 36 -9.66 -1.29 4.59
C ARG A 36 -8.58 -1.73 3.61
N ILE A 37 -7.86 -0.75 3.10
CA ILE A 37 -6.68 -0.94 2.25
C ILE A 37 -5.50 -0.30 2.97
N THR A 38 -4.44 -1.06 3.21
CA THR A 38 -3.18 -0.56 3.75
C THR A 38 -2.10 -0.68 2.70
N ARG A 39 -1.48 0.43 2.33
CA ARG A 39 -0.31 0.47 1.44
C ARG A 39 0.92 0.82 2.26
N ILE A 40 2.00 0.06 2.09
CA ILE A 40 3.27 0.26 2.77
C ILE A 40 4.31 0.58 1.70
N PHE A 41 4.81 1.80 1.71
CA PHE A 41 5.83 2.30 0.79
C PHE A 41 7.18 2.22 1.50
N ASN A 42 8.06 1.34 1.04
CA ASN A 42 9.45 1.29 1.49
C ASN A 42 10.32 1.92 0.40
N PHE A 43 10.80 3.13 0.69
CA PHE A 43 11.60 3.93 -0.24
C PHE A 43 13.05 3.44 -0.33
N LEU A 44 13.56 2.74 0.68
CA LEU A 44 14.90 2.17 0.64
C LEU A 44 14.97 0.99 -0.32
N SER A 45 13.93 0.15 -0.35
CA SER A 45 13.85 -1.01 -1.23
C SER A 45 13.00 -0.79 -2.48
N ALA A 46 12.47 0.43 -2.68
CA ALA A 46 11.54 0.78 -3.76
C ALA A 46 10.38 -0.22 -3.93
N GLN A 47 9.77 -0.62 -2.80
CA GLN A 47 8.72 -1.62 -2.73
C GLN A 47 7.41 -1.02 -2.22
N VAL A 48 6.29 -1.37 -2.84
CA VAL A 48 4.94 -1.13 -2.30
C VAL A 48 4.30 -2.46 -1.93
N THR A 49 3.88 -2.60 -0.68
CA THR A 49 3.00 -3.71 -0.26
C THR A 49 1.60 -3.18 -0.08
N THR A 50 0.61 -3.76 -0.76
CA THR A 50 -0.81 -3.45 -0.59
C THR A 50 -1.52 -4.60 0.09
N ILE A 51 -2.24 -4.31 1.16
CA ILE A 51 -3.00 -5.27 1.95
C ILE A 51 -4.45 -4.80 1.96
N THR A 52 -5.34 -5.57 1.36
CA THR A 52 -6.79 -5.36 1.43
C THR A 52 -7.39 -6.31 2.45
N ARG A 53 -8.23 -5.78 3.33
CA ARG A 53 -8.95 -6.58 4.34
C ARG A 53 -10.42 -6.20 4.33
N ASP A 54 -11.25 -7.22 4.15
CA ASP A 54 -12.70 -7.12 4.26
C ASP A 54 -13.15 -7.98 5.44
N LEU A 55 -13.88 -7.35 6.36
CA LEU A 55 -14.51 -8.01 7.50
C LEU A 55 -16.02 -7.90 7.33
N THR A 56 -16.69 -9.04 7.33
CA THR A 56 -18.15 -9.13 7.32
C THR A 56 -18.60 -9.78 8.62
N TYR A 57 -19.47 -9.12 9.37
CA TYR A 57 -20.01 -9.68 10.61
C TYR A 57 -21.49 -9.38 10.79
N GLU A 58 -22.17 -10.31 11.48
CA GLU A 58 -23.55 -10.17 11.92
C GLU A 58 -23.59 -9.80 13.41
N PRO A 59 -24.04 -8.59 13.77
CA PRO A 59 -24.25 -8.23 15.17
C PRO A 59 -25.53 -8.91 15.71
N ARG A 60 -25.38 -10.02 16.44
CA ARG A 60 -26.49 -10.80 17.05
C ARG A 60 -26.55 -10.75 18.59
N GLY A 61 -26.21 -9.63 19.24
CA GLY A 61 -26.31 -9.55 20.71
C GLY A 61 -25.69 -10.76 21.44
N GLY A 62 -26.33 -11.26 22.50
CA GLY A 62 -25.82 -12.36 23.35
C GLY A 62 -25.85 -13.78 22.78
N GLU A 63 -26.20 -13.98 21.50
CA GLU A 63 -26.11 -15.29 20.84
C GLU A 63 -25.05 -15.29 19.72
N SER A 64 -24.45 -16.46 19.47
CA SER A 64 -23.31 -16.66 18.56
C SER A 64 -23.51 -16.04 17.18
N GLY A 65 -22.90 -14.87 16.95
CA GLY A 65 -22.83 -14.21 15.65
C GLY A 65 -21.78 -14.86 14.75
N GLY A 66 -22.02 -14.84 13.44
CA GLY A 66 -21.04 -15.25 12.43
C GLY A 66 -20.11 -14.11 12.06
N SER A 67 -18.81 -14.40 11.94
CA SER A 67 -17.83 -13.48 11.35
C SER A 67 -17.08 -14.17 10.22
N SER A 68 -16.87 -13.46 9.12
CA SER A 68 -15.97 -13.86 8.05
C SER A 68 -14.97 -12.75 7.79
N SER A 69 -13.72 -13.11 7.59
CA SER A 69 -12.65 -12.17 7.22
C SER A 69 -11.92 -12.66 5.99
N VAL A 70 -11.79 -11.79 5.00
CA VAL A 70 -10.96 -12.03 3.80
C VAL A 70 -9.81 -11.03 3.84
N SER A 71 -8.59 -11.52 3.61
CA SER A 71 -7.40 -10.69 3.52
C SER A 71 -6.62 -11.06 2.27
N THR A 72 -6.36 -10.08 1.42
CA THR A 72 -5.56 -10.22 0.20
C THR A 72 -4.33 -9.33 0.33
N GLN A 73 -3.15 -9.86 0.02
CA GLN A 73 -1.90 -9.10 0.04
C GLN A 73 -1.23 -9.21 -1.32
N THR A 74 -0.81 -8.07 -1.86
CA THR A 74 0.01 -7.96 -3.05
C THR A 74 1.28 -7.17 -2.72
N SER A 75 2.40 -7.55 -3.30
CA SER A 75 3.67 -6.84 -3.13
C SER A 75 4.26 -6.57 -4.50
N VAL A 76 4.52 -5.30 -4.75
CA VAL A 76 5.22 -4.81 -5.93
C VAL A 76 6.63 -4.43 -5.49
N GLN A 77 7.64 -5.12 -6.02
CA GLN A 77 9.04 -4.94 -5.61
C GLN A 77 9.74 -3.79 -6.35
N ASN A 78 9.08 -3.18 -7.32
CA ASN A 78 9.64 -2.12 -8.14
C ASN A 78 8.59 -1.02 -8.36
N PHE A 79 8.92 0.23 -8.05
CA PHE A 79 8.00 1.35 -8.24
C PHE A 79 7.68 1.61 -9.72
N SER A 80 8.52 1.16 -10.66
CA SER A 80 8.19 1.19 -12.10
C SER A 80 6.93 0.38 -12.45
N ASP A 81 6.62 -0.63 -11.64
CA ASP A 81 5.47 -1.51 -11.86
C ASP A 81 4.20 -0.95 -11.19
N VAL A 82 4.33 0.17 -10.47
CA VAL A 82 3.20 0.93 -9.92
C VAL A 82 2.68 1.87 -11.00
N GLN A 83 1.36 1.94 -11.16
CA GLN A 83 0.72 2.68 -12.25
C GLN A 83 0.94 4.19 -12.23
N SER A 84 1.51 4.77 -11.17
CA SER A 84 1.65 6.22 -11.02
C SER A 84 2.86 6.65 -10.19
N ASP A 85 3.86 7.22 -10.87
CA ASP A 85 5.01 7.88 -10.23
C ASP A 85 4.58 9.06 -9.35
N ALA A 86 3.48 9.73 -9.69
CA ALA A 86 2.95 10.85 -8.91
C ALA A 86 2.55 10.42 -7.50
N GLU A 87 2.00 9.21 -7.34
CA GLU A 87 1.68 8.65 -6.03
C GLU A 87 2.96 8.43 -5.21
N ILE A 88 4.00 7.83 -5.80
CA ILE A 88 5.26 7.58 -5.11
C ILE A 88 5.90 8.89 -4.65
N ARG A 89 5.91 9.92 -5.51
CA ARG A 89 6.43 11.26 -5.17
C ARG A 89 5.63 11.92 -4.04
N LEU A 90 4.30 11.81 -4.08
CA LEU A 90 3.43 12.35 -3.03
C LEU A 90 3.71 11.67 -1.69
N MET A 91 3.80 10.34 -1.68
CA MET A 91 4.06 9.57 -0.47
C MET A 91 5.48 9.83 0.08
N HIS A 92 6.47 9.96 -0.81
CA HIS A 92 7.83 10.34 -0.42
C HIS A 92 7.88 11.69 0.27
N ALA A 93 7.26 12.71 -0.35
CA ALA A 93 7.17 14.05 0.21
C ALA A 93 6.47 14.04 1.57
N LYS A 94 5.40 13.24 1.72
CA LYS A 94 4.67 13.10 2.98
C LYS A 94 5.53 12.49 4.09
N LEU A 95 6.28 11.44 3.77
CA LEU A 95 7.21 10.83 4.72
C LEU A 95 8.30 11.82 5.14
N LYS A 96 8.96 12.48 4.17
CA LYS A 96 10.09 13.37 4.41
C LYS A 96 9.69 14.66 5.14
N ASN A 97 8.65 15.33 4.65
CA ASN A 97 8.30 16.69 5.08
C ASN A 97 7.34 16.68 6.26
N ASP A 98 6.29 15.86 6.22
CA ASP A 98 5.22 15.92 7.22
C ASP A 98 5.55 15.03 8.42
N LEU A 99 6.11 13.84 8.17
CA LEU A 99 6.39 12.84 9.21
C LEU A 99 7.86 12.80 9.63
N LYS A 100 8.70 13.69 9.08
CA LYS A 100 10.14 13.81 9.42
C LYS A 100 10.88 12.47 9.29
N GLY A 101 10.59 11.73 8.22
CA GLY A 101 11.40 10.61 7.77
C GLY A 101 12.67 11.08 7.06
N ASN A 102 13.54 10.13 6.76
CA ASN A 102 14.76 10.35 5.99
C ASN A 102 14.90 9.31 4.86
N PRO A 103 13.94 9.24 3.92
CA PRO A 103 14.07 8.35 2.77
C PRO A 103 15.20 8.81 1.84
N PRO A 104 15.77 7.91 1.01
CA PRO A 104 16.69 8.31 -0.05
C PRO A 104 16.08 9.38 -0.98
N PRO A 105 16.89 10.15 -1.73
CA PRO A 105 16.40 11.07 -2.74
C PRO A 105 15.42 10.40 -3.71
N ILE A 106 14.34 11.09 -4.07
CA ILE A 106 13.29 10.51 -4.91
C ILE A 106 13.80 10.20 -6.32
N GLU A 107 14.77 10.97 -6.78
CA GLU A 107 15.50 10.78 -8.03
C GLU A 107 16.23 9.44 -8.02
N ASP A 108 17.00 9.15 -6.97
CA ASP A 108 17.76 7.89 -6.83
C ASP A 108 16.83 6.67 -6.84
N ILE A 109 15.67 6.78 -6.18
CA ILE A 109 14.68 5.71 -6.09
C ILE A 109 14.05 5.41 -7.44
N LEU A 110 13.71 6.45 -8.22
CA LEU A 110 13.06 6.28 -9.53
C LEU A 110 14.08 5.94 -10.64
N GLU A 111 15.31 6.48 -10.58
CA GLU A 111 16.38 6.24 -11.56
C GLU A 111 17.08 4.89 -11.39
N ALA A 112 17.27 4.42 -10.15
CA ALA A 112 17.84 3.09 -9.90
C ALA A 112 17.04 1.98 -10.59
N GLN A 113 15.77 2.23 -10.90
CA GLN A 113 14.87 1.26 -11.52
C GLN A 113 14.82 1.38 -13.05
N ALA A 114 15.06 2.57 -13.61
CA ALA A 114 15.24 2.75 -15.07
C ALA A 114 16.46 1.99 -15.60
N ASN A 115 17.54 1.89 -14.82
CA ASN A 115 18.75 1.17 -15.21
C ASN A 115 18.65 -0.36 -15.10
N VAL A 116 17.67 -0.90 -14.37
CA VAL A 116 17.42 -2.35 -14.29
C VAL A 116 16.57 -2.84 -15.47
N ALA A 117 15.73 -1.98 -16.04
CA ALA A 117 14.82 -2.31 -17.15
C ALA A 117 15.44 -2.23 -18.56
N GLY A 118 16.68 -1.74 -18.73
CA GLY A 118 17.26 -1.67 -20.08
C GLY A 118 18.73 -1.26 -20.17
N LYS A 119 19.61 -2.26 -20.33
CA LYS A 119 20.60 -2.37 -21.41
C LYS A 119 21.49 -3.61 -21.17
N PRO A 120 21.57 -4.59 -22.09
CA PRO A 120 22.71 -5.50 -22.10
C PRO A 120 23.95 -4.64 -22.33
N LYS A 121 24.93 -4.71 -21.42
CA LYS A 121 26.26 -4.13 -21.64
C LYS A 121 26.83 -4.80 -22.89
N LEU A 122 26.77 -4.12 -24.03
CA LEU A 122 27.55 -4.49 -25.21
C LEU A 122 29.01 -4.49 -24.77
N GLN A 123 29.59 -5.69 -24.66
CA GLN A 123 31.01 -5.85 -24.44
C GLN A 123 31.75 -5.15 -25.58
N PRO A 124 32.79 -4.36 -25.31
CA PRO A 124 33.63 -3.83 -26.37
C PRO A 124 34.24 -5.02 -27.12
N LYS A 125 34.00 -5.09 -28.43
CA LYS A 125 34.71 -6.03 -29.31
C LYS A 125 36.21 -5.79 -29.10
N ARG A 126 36.91 -6.84 -28.64
CA ARG A 126 38.38 -6.81 -28.57
C ARG A 126 38.95 -6.58 -29.98
N PRO A 127 40.06 -5.83 -30.08
CA PRO A 127 40.75 -5.55 -31.34
C PRO A 127 41.31 -6.83 -31.98
#